data_AF-A0A450YF41-F1
#
_entry.id   AF-A0A450YF41-F1
#
_cell.length_a   1.000
_cell.length_b   1.000
_cell.length_c   1.000
_cell.angle_alpha   90.00
_cell.angle_beta   90.00
_cell.angle_gamma   90.00
#
_symmetry.space_group_name_H-M   'P 1'
#
loop_
_entity.id
_entity.type
_entity.pdbx_description
1 polymer ?
#
loop_
_entity_poly.entity_id
_entity_poly.type
_entity_poly.pdbx_seq_one_letter_code
_entity_poly.pdbx_strand_id
1 'polypeptide(L)' 'MARGRKHTAQFKAKVALEAVKGRKTSGQLSSEFQVHPTVINRWKKQLLDSLPEVFQQ' A
#
# COMPACT_ATOMS: atom_id res chain seq x y z
N MET A 1 12.16 -21.42 -9.03
CA MET A 1 11.27 -20.67 -8.12
C MET A 1 11.40 -19.19 -8.44
N ALA A 2 10.51 -18.68 -9.29
CA ALA A 2 10.64 -17.33 -9.85
C ALA A 2 10.55 -16.27 -8.73
N ARG A 3 11.69 -15.67 -8.39
CA ARG A 3 11.80 -14.40 -7.65
C ARG A 3 11.22 -13.31 -8.53
N GLY A 4 9.90 -13.30 -8.64
CA GLY A 4 9.20 -12.14 -9.15
C GLY A 4 9.68 -10.96 -8.32
N ARG A 5 10.08 -9.88 -8.98
CA ARG A 5 10.21 -8.54 -8.39
C ARG A 5 8.82 -8.12 -7.90
N LYS A 6 8.29 -8.84 -6.91
CA LYS A 6 6.99 -8.63 -6.31
C LYS A 6 7.24 -7.58 -5.26
N HIS A 7 6.67 -6.40 -5.44
CA HIS A 7 6.55 -5.42 -4.37
C HIS A 7 6.21 -6.18 -3.08
N THR A 8 7.16 -6.21 -2.15
CA THR A 8 7.06 -7.00 -0.93
C THR A 8 5.80 -6.58 -0.17
N ALA A 9 5.21 -7.49 0.60
CA ALA A 9 4.06 -7.16 1.43
C ALA A 9 4.34 -5.91 2.30
N GLN A 10 5.59 -5.78 2.76
CA GLN A 10 6.10 -4.62 3.47
C GLN A 10 6.07 -3.31 2.65
N PHE A 11 6.40 -3.35 1.35
CA PHE A 11 6.33 -2.18 0.46
C PHE A 11 4.88 -1.75 0.21
N LYS A 12 4.00 -2.72 -0.05
CA LYS A 12 2.56 -2.44 -0.22
C LYS A 12 1.95 -1.86 1.05
N ALA A 13 2.30 -2.43 2.21
CA ALA A 13 1.87 -1.92 3.51
C ALA A 13 2.41 -0.51 3.77
N LYS A 14 3.68 -0.22 3.45
CA LYS A 14 4.26 1.12 3.60
C LYS A 14 3.55 2.16 2.74
N VAL A 15 3.33 1.86 1.45
CA VAL A 15 2.63 2.76 0.53
C VAL A 15 1.16 2.95 0.96
N ALA A 16 0.48 1.87 1.35
CA ALA A 16 -0.89 1.95 1.85
C ALA A 16 -0.99 2.75 3.14
N LEU A 17 -0.05 2.58 4.08
CA LEU A 17 -0.04 3.27 5.36
C LEU A 17 0.26 4.76 5.18
N GLU A 18 1.16 5.14 4.27
CA GLU A 18 1.37 6.54 3.89
C GLU A 18 0.12 7.15 3.21
N ALA A 19 -0.59 6.36 2.39
CA ALA A 19 -1.86 6.77 1.79
C ALA A 19 -3.03 6.86 2.78
N VAL A 20 -3.01 6.08 3.87
CA VAL A 20 -3.95 6.20 5.00
C VAL A 20 -3.60 7.39 5.87
N LYS A 21 -2.30 7.63 6.13
CA LYS A 21 -1.81 8.75 6.95
C LYS A 21 -2.18 10.13 6.39
N GLY A 22 -2.52 10.23 5.11
CA GLY A 22 -2.93 11.48 4.47
C GLY A 22 -1.83 12.53 4.35
N ARG A 23 -0.58 12.22 4.72
CA ARG A 23 0.56 13.14 4.66
C ARG A 23 1.06 13.39 3.24
N LYS A 24 0.87 12.42 2.34
CA LYS A 24 1.19 12.53 0.92
C LYS A 24 -0.04 12.18 0.11
N THR A 25 -0.39 13.02 -0.85
CA THR A 25 -1.50 12.74 -1.76
C THR A 25 -1.17 11.52 -2.62
N SER A 26 -2.20 10.80 -3.07
CA SER A 26 -2.05 9.64 -3.97
C SER A 26 -1.23 9.97 -5.22
N GLY A 27 -1.27 11.23 -5.69
CA GLY A 27 -0.41 11.73 -6.78
C GLY A 27 1.07 11.82 -6.41
N GLN A 28 1.41 12.31 -5.22
CA GLN A 28 2.82 12.36 -4.77
C GLN A 28 3.38 10.97 -4.50
N LEU A 29 2.60 10.10 -3.87
CA LEU A 29 2.97 8.70 -3.69
C LEU A 29 3.14 7.99 -5.03
N SER A 30 2.33 8.35 -6.04
CA SER A 30 2.48 7.80 -7.38
C SER A 30 3.79 8.19 -8.03
N SER A 31 4.24 9.44 -7.87
CA SER A 31 5.53 9.88 -8.41
C SER A 31 6.71 9.32 -7.62
N GLU A 32 6.62 9.27 -6.28
CA GLU A 32 7.73 8.84 -5.41
C GLU A 32 7.94 7.32 -5.44
N PHE A 33 6.86 6.56 -5.46
CA PHE A 33 6.92 5.09 -5.49
C PHE A 33 6.72 4.51 -6.90
N GLN A 34 6.47 5.34 -7.93
CA GLN A 34 6.13 4.92 -9.30
C GLN A 34 4.93 3.95 -9.33
N VAL A 35 3.96 4.15 -8.43
CA VAL A 35 2.77 3.29 -8.30
C VAL A 35 1.54 4.07 -8.72
N HIS A 36 0.80 3.56 -9.71
CA HIS A 36 -0.42 4.21 -10.18
C HIS A 36 -1.41 4.49 -9.02
N PRO A 37 -2.05 5.66 -8.94
CA PRO A 37 -2.95 6.04 -7.84
C PRO A 37 -4.10 5.05 -7.63
N THR A 38 -4.59 4.41 -8.70
CA THR A 38 -5.57 3.30 -8.62
C THR A 38 -5.08 2.12 -7.77
N VAL A 39 -3.79 1.77 -7.91
CA VAL A 39 -3.16 0.67 -7.18
C VAL A 39 -2.94 1.06 -5.72
N ILE A 40 -2.57 2.32 -5.46
CA ILE A 40 -2.46 2.87 -4.10
C ILE A 40 -3.80 2.78 -3.38
N ASN A 41 -4.90 3.17 -4.06
CA ASN A 41 -6.24 3.11 -3.47
C ASN A 41 -6.68 1.66 -3.21
N ARG A 42 -6.31 0.72 -4.09
CA ARG A 42 -6.52 -0.72 -3.88
C ARG A 42 -5.78 -1.22 -2.65
N TRP A 43 -4.50 -0.88 -2.50
CA TRP A 43 -3.70 -1.29 -1.33
C TRP A 43 -4.18 -0.62 -0.05
N LYS A 44 -4.66 0.63 -0.11
CA LYS A 44 -5.31 1.31 1.01
C LYS A 44 -6.55 0.52 1.48
N LYS A 45 -7.43 0.12 0.56
CA LYS A 45 -8.58 -0.72 0.88
C LYS A 45 -8.17 -2.07 1.46
N GLN A 46 -7.22 -2.76 0.84
CA GLN A 46 -6.72 -4.04 1.36
C GLN A 46 -6.10 -3.89 2.76
N LEU A 47 -5.38 -2.80 3.03
CA LEU A 47 -4.83 -2.52 4.35
C LEU A 47 -5.96 -2.33 5.37
N LEU A 48 -6.98 -1.52 5.06
CA LEU A 48 -8.12 -1.29 5.94
C LEU A 48 -8.93 -2.55 6.22
N ASP A 49 -9.06 -3.43 5.23
CA ASP A 49 -9.76 -4.71 5.32
C ASP A 49 -8.98 -5.73 6.15
N SER A 50 -7.65 -5.81 5.97
CA SER A 50 -6.80 -6.72 6.73
C SER A 50 -6.39 -6.20 8.11
N LEU A 51 -6.49 -4.90 8.40
CA LEU A 51 -6.18 -4.32 9.72
C LEU A 51 -6.99 -4.97 10.86
N PRO A 52 -8.34 -5.12 10.78
CA PRO A 52 -9.10 -5.79 11.84
C PRO A 52 -8.69 -7.26 12.03
N GLU A 53 -8.35 -8.00 10.96
CA GLU A 53 -7.82 -9.36 11.09
C GLU A 53 -6.47 -9.40 11.82
N VAL A 54 -5.59 -8.42 11.59
CA VAL A 54 -4.28 -8.32 12.24
C VAL A 54 -4.39 -7.96 13.73
N PHE A 55 -5.37 -7.14 14.11
CA PHE A 55 -5.63 -6.79 15.52
C PHE A 55 -6.47 -7.83 16.27
N GLN A 56 -7.07 -8.80 15.57
CA GLN A 56 -7.81 -9.92 16.17
C GLN A 56 -6.91 -11.11 16.59
N GLN A 57 -5.59 -11.00 16.41
CA GLN A 57 -4.62 -12.03 16.79
C GLN A 57 -4.15 -11.93 18.24
#